data_AF-A0A482ZQ92-F1
#
_entry.id   AF-A0A482ZQ92-F1
#
_cell.length_a   1.000
_cell.length_b   1.000
_cell.length_c   1.000
_cell.angle_alpha   90.00
_cell.angle_beta   90.00
_cell.angle_gamma   90.00
#
_symmetry.space_group_name_H-M   'P 1'
#
loop_
_entity.id
_entity.type
_entity.pdbx_description
1 polymer ?
#
loop_
_entity_poly.entity_id
_entity_poly.type
_entity_poly.pdbx_seq_one_letter_code
_entity_poly.pdbx_strand_id
1 'polypeptide(L)'
;MDETKSRAGISTYLARRIKKLYDNQEAFLLRELTPNQLEIDHKFPQIRWGDNEKENSLTMSESEIKKRFVLLNRSNNLLKSRYCEKCVKTGKRGIFPGIYFWHQGDENWQGEDKYDENGCVGCFWYDPYQWREELNKIVNK
;
A
#
# COMPACT_ATOMS: atom_id res chain seq x y z
N MET A 1 -17.07 8.29 -17.42
CA MET A 1 -16.36 7.34 -16.55
C MET A 1 -14.89 7.71 -16.68
N ASP A 2 -14.22 8.09 -15.58
CA ASP A 2 -12.76 8.24 -15.60
C ASP A 2 -12.20 6.86 -15.99
N GLU A 3 -11.39 6.78 -17.05
CA GLU A 3 -10.80 5.51 -17.50
C GLU A 3 -9.92 4.93 -16.39
N THR A 4 -10.06 3.64 -16.10
CA THR A 4 -9.19 2.93 -15.16
C THR A 4 -7.76 2.98 -15.68
N LYS A 5 -6.87 3.67 -14.96
CA LYS A 5 -5.45 3.78 -15.33
C LYS A 5 -4.81 2.41 -15.43
N SER A 6 -4.01 2.17 -16.46
CA SER A 6 -3.43 0.85 -16.69
C SER A 6 -2.29 0.55 -15.70
N ARG A 7 -2.22 -0.70 -15.23
CA ARG A 7 -1.07 -1.23 -14.50
C ARG A 7 -0.01 -1.73 -15.47
N ALA A 8 1.25 -1.43 -15.19
CA ALA A 8 2.37 -2.06 -15.86
C ALA A 8 2.54 -3.49 -15.32
N GLY A 9 2.85 -4.44 -16.20
CA GLY A 9 3.15 -5.81 -15.77
C GLY A 9 4.35 -5.85 -14.82
N ILE A 10 4.31 -6.75 -13.84
CA ILE A 10 5.47 -7.08 -13.01
C ILE A 10 6.07 -8.38 -13.55
N SER A 11 7.32 -8.31 -14.02
CA SER A 11 8.01 -9.51 -14.52
C SER A 11 8.18 -10.56 -13.43
N THR A 12 8.30 -11.83 -13.81
CA THR A 12 8.55 -12.93 -12.85
C THR A 12 9.84 -12.73 -12.06
N TYR A 13 10.87 -12.16 -12.70
CA TYR A 13 12.13 -11.80 -12.05
C TYR A 13 11.94 -10.73 -10.98
N LEU A 14 11.27 -9.62 -11.32
CA LEU A 14 11.00 -8.55 -10.36
C LEU A 14 10.10 -9.03 -9.23
N ALA A 15 9.07 -9.84 -9.53
CA ALA A 15 8.20 -10.41 -8.51
C ALA A 15 8.97 -11.27 -7.48
N ARG A 16 9.92 -12.10 -7.94
CA ARG A 16 10.79 -12.88 -7.05
C ARG A 16 11.69 -11.98 -6.20
N ARG A 17 12.25 -10.91 -6.77
CA ARG A 17 13.07 -9.93 -6.03
C ARG A 17 12.26 -9.23 -4.94
N ILE A 18 11.06 -8.75 -5.26
CA ILE A 18 10.16 -8.08 -4.31
C ILE A 18 9.81 -9.05 -3.17
N LYS A 19 9.37 -10.27 -3.48
CA LYS A 19 9.01 -11.27 -2.46
C LYS A 19 10.17 -11.61 -1.54
N LYS A 20 11.38 -11.76 -2.08
CA LYS A 20 12.60 -11.98 -1.29
C LYS A 20 12.96 -10.79 -0.41
N LEU A 21 12.80 -9.56 -0.90
CA LEU A 21 13.13 -8.34 -0.13
C LEU A 21 12.27 -8.18 1.13
N TYR A 22 11.06 -8.73 1.12
CA TYR A 22 10.12 -8.73 2.25
C TYR A 22 10.07 -10.09 2.97
N ASP A 23 11.03 -10.98 2.74
CA ASP A 23 11.09 -12.31 3.38
C ASP A 23 9.78 -13.13 3.27
N ASN A 24 9.06 -12.98 2.16
CA ASN A 24 7.72 -13.56 1.97
C ASN A 24 6.71 -13.24 3.10
N GLN A 25 6.92 -12.13 3.80
CA GLN A 25 6.08 -11.71 4.90
C GLN A 25 4.99 -10.74 4.41
N GLU A 26 3.72 -11.05 4.67
CA GLU A 26 2.64 -10.13 4.35
C GLU A 26 2.63 -8.92 5.30
N ALA A 27 2.30 -7.76 4.74
CA ALA A 27 2.30 -6.50 5.46
C ALA A 27 1.17 -6.37 6.49
N PHE A 28 0.09 -7.16 6.36
CA PHE A 28 -1.10 -7.02 7.19
C PHE A 28 -0.88 -7.56 8.62
N LEU A 29 -0.46 -8.82 8.76
CA LEU A 29 -0.25 -9.50 10.06
C LEU A 29 1.20 -9.93 10.30
N LEU A 30 2.15 -9.57 9.44
CA LEU A 30 3.55 -10.02 9.52
C LEU A 30 3.71 -11.55 9.46
N ARG A 31 2.81 -12.24 8.77
CA ARG A 31 2.91 -13.69 8.58
C ARG A 31 3.79 -13.98 7.38
N GLU A 32 4.76 -14.87 7.55
CA GLU A 32 5.45 -15.51 6.43
C GLU A 32 4.46 -16.45 5.72
N LEU A 33 4.32 -16.30 4.41
CA LEU A 33 3.43 -17.11 3.58
C LEU A 33 4.22 -17.73 2.44
N THR A 34 3.66 -18.77 1.82
CA THR A 34 4.27 -19.30 0.59
C THR A 34 4.22 -18.23 -0.52
N PRO A 35 5.21 -18.16 -1.42
CA PRO A 35 5.22 -17.16 -2.49
C PRO A 35 3.94 -17.11 -3.32
N ASN A 36 3.25 -18.23 -3.51
CA ASN A 36 2.02 -18.31 -4.32
C ASN A 36 0.79 -17.73 -3.60
N GLN A 37 0.84 -17.55 -2.29
CA GLN A 37 -0.21 -16.92 -1.50
C GLN A 37 -0.06 -15.39 -1.43
N LEU A 38 1.06 -14.84 -1.93
CA LEU A 38 1.41 -13.43 -1.86
C LEU A 38 1.17 -12.73 -3.21
N GLU A 39 0.37 -11.68 -3.15
CA GLU A 39 0.17 -10.70 -4.20
C GLU A 39 1.06 -9.48 -3.93
N ILE A 40 1.62 -8.93 -5.00
CA ILE A 40 2.34 -7.66 -4.97
C ILE A 40 1.34 -6.59 -5.36
N ASP A 41 1.02 -5.69 -4.43
CA ASP A 41 0.16 -4.54 -4.71
C ASP A 41 0.94 -3.23 -4.52
N HIS A 42 0.42 -2.16 -5.08
CA HIS A 42 0.99 -0.83 -4.91
C HIS A 42 0.58 -0.22 -3.57
N LYS A 43 1.50 0.45 -2.89
CA LYS A 43 1.18 1.27 -1.72
C LYS A 43 0.17 2.36 -2.08
N PHE A 44 0.48 3.16 -3.11
CA PHE A 44 -0.46 4.14 -3.65
C PHE A 44 -1.59 3.46 -4.44
N PRO A 45 -2.86 3.59 -4.02
CA PRO A 45 -3.95 2.84 -4.62
C PRO A 45 -4.29 3.38 -6.02
N GLN A 46 -4.43 2.46 -6.98
CA GLN A 46 -4.71 2.76 -8.38
C GLN A 46 -5.93 3.66 -8.61
N ILE A 47 -6.96 3.58 -7.76
CA ILE A 47 -8.14 4.46 -7.83
C ILE A 47 -7.81 5.94 -7.64
N ARG A 48 -6.61 6.27 -7.16
CA ARG A 48 -6.08 7.64 -7.01
C ARG A 48 -4.99 7.98 -8.02
N TRP A 49 -4.70 7.14 -9.01
CA TRP A 49 -3.68 7.50 -9.99
C TRP A 49 -4.19 8.56 -10.97
N GLY A 50 -3.41 9.62 -11.17
CA GLY A 50 -3.66 10.64 -12.20
C GLY A 50 -3.33 10.15 -13.61
N ASP A 51 -2.34 9.26 -13.71
CA ASP A 51 -1.78 8.75 -14.97
C ASP A 51 -1.62 7.23 -14.95
N ASN A 52 -1.32 6.67 -16.12
CA ASN A 52 -0.96 5.25 -16.24
C ASN A 52 0.35 4.96 -15.48
N GLU A 53 0.48 3.72 -15.00
CA GLU A 53 1.68 3.31 -14.30
C GLU A 53 2.90 3.39 -15.23
N LYS A 54 4.00 3.94 -14.70
CA LYS A 54 5.30 3.85 -15.37
C LYS A 54 5.80 2.40 -15.36
N GLU A 55 6.57 2.04 -16.37
CA GLU A 55 7.15 0.70 -16.49
C GLU A 55 7.91 0.29 -15.23
N ASN A 56 7.74 -0.98 -14.85
CA ASN A 56 8.40 -1.58 -13.71
C ASN A 56 9.79 -2.10 -14.11
N SER A 57 10.81 -1.25 -13.93
CA SER A 57 12.19 -1.59 -14.26
C SER A 57 12.68 -2.86 -13.54
N LEU A 58 13.33 -3.75 -14.29
CA LEU A 58 13.97 -4.95 -13.75
C LEU A 58 15.11 -4.63 -12.78
N THR A 59 15.72 -3.45 -12.91
CA THR A 59 16.84 -2.97 -12.10
C THR A 59 16.40 -2.00 -11.01
N MET A 60 15.10 -1.94 -10.71
CA MET A 60 14.56 -1.15 -9.61
C MET A 60 15.36 -1.39 -8.32
N SER A 61 15.72 -0.31 -7.65
CA SER A 61 16.45 -0.33 -6.39
C SER A 61 15.56 -0.85 -5.25
N GLU A 62 16.16 -1.37 -4.17
CA GLU A 62 15.38 -1.83 -3.01
C GLU A 62 14.57 -0.70 -2.36
N SER A 63 15.10 0.53 -2.34
CA SER A 63 14.39 1.68 -1.81
C SER A 63 13.19 2.06 -2.67
N GLU A 64 13.30 1.97 -3.99
CA GLU A 64 12.19 2.20 -4.91
C GLU A 64 11.12 1.09 -4.80
N ILE A 65 11.53 -0.18 -4.70
CA ILE A 65 10.61 -1.29 -4.40
C ILE A 65 9.86 -1.01 -3.10
N LYS A 66 10.58 -0.63 -2.03
CA LYS A 66 10.00 -0.34 -0.71
C LYS A 66 9.05 0.85 -0.72
N LYS A 67 9.26 1.82 -1.61
CA LYS A 67 8.34 2.95 -1.79
C LYS A 67 7.08 2.57 -2.54
N ARG A 68 7.18 1.69 -3.55
CA ARG A 68 6.07 1.40 -4.47
C ARG A 68 5.18 0.26 -4.01
N PHE A 69 5.75 -0.78 -3.41
CA PHE A 69 5.07 -2.06 -3.28
C PHE A 69 4.82 -2.48 -1.84
N VAL A 70 3.82 -3.35 -1.68
CA VAL A 70 3.47 -4.02 -0.44
C VAL A 70 3.10 -5.47 -0.76
N LEU A 71 3.43 -6.40 0.14
CA LEU A 71 2.99 -7.79 0.02
C LEU A 71 1.72 -8.03 0.82
N LEU A 72 0.70 -8.59 0.18
CA LEU A 72 -0.56 -8.94 0.82
C LEU A 72 -1.01 -10.31 0.33
N ASN A 73 -1.72 -11.07 1.16
CA ASN A 73 -2.53 -12.16 0.62
C ASN A 73 -3.77 -11.59 -0.11
N ARG A 74 -4.42 -12.44 -0.92
CA ARG A 74 -5.59 -12.06 -1.73
C ARG A 74 -6.72 -11.39 -0.93
N SER A 75 -7.06 -11.93 0.23
CA SER A 75 -8.14 -11.38 1.08
C SER A 75 -7.77 -9.99 1.63
N ASN A 76 -6.52 -9.81 2.05
CA ASN A 76 -6.02 -8.54 2.58
C ASN A 76 -5.86 -7.48 1.48
N ASN A 77 -5.50 -7.88 0.27
CA ASN A 77 -5.48 -7.01 -0.90
C ASN A 77 -6.89 -6.51 -1.27
N LEU A 78 -7.89 -7.39 -1.19
CA LEU A 78 -9.29 -7.00 -1.36
C LEU A 78 -9.74 -6.01 -0.27
N LEU A 79 -9.38 -6.26 1.00
CA LEU A 79 -9.69 -5.31 2.09
C LEU A 79 -9.07 -3.94 1.85
N LYS A 80 -7.79 -3.88 1.46
CA LYS A 80 -7.11 -2.63 1.08
C LYS A 80 -7.91 -1.88 0.01
N SER A 81 -8.32 -2.59 -1.04
CA SER A 81 -9.13 -2.02 -2.13
C SER A 81 -10.44 -1.41 -1.59
N ARG A 82 -11.18 -2.12 -0.74
CA ARG A 82 -12.44 -1.62 -0.14
C ARG A 82 -12.25 -0.40 0.74
N TYR A 83 -11.17 -0.36 1.54
CA TYR A 83 -10.87 0.81 2.36
C TYR A 83 -10.45 2.02 1.51
N CYS A 84 -9.66 1.81 0.45
CA CYS A 84 -9.29 2.87 -0.48
C CYS A 84 -10.49 3.40 -1.26
N GLU A 85 -11.38 2.53 -1.76
CA GLU A 85 -12.65 2.90 -2.40
C GLU A 85 -13.53 3.75 -1.48
N LYS A 86 -13.70 3.32 -0.22
CA LYS A 86 -14.44 4.08 0.79
C LYS A 86 -13.81 5.45 1.03
N CYS A 87 -12.48 5.51 1.18
CA CYS A 87 -11.73 6.74 1.39
C CYS A 87 -11.91 7.73 0.24
N VAL A 88 -11.88 7.27 -1.02
CA VAL A 88 -12.16 8.12 -2.19
C VAL A 88 -13.58 8.68 -2.13
N LYS A 89 -14.57 7.86 -1.74
CA LYS A 89 -15.97 8.28 -1.67
C LYS A 89 -16.28 9.25 -0.52
N THR A 90 -15.69 9.03 0.65
CA THR A 90 -16.07 9.74 1.88
C THR A 90 -15.05 10.75 2.37
N GLY A 91 -13.84 10.77 1.78
CA GLY A 91 -12.71 11.54 2.31
C GLY A 91 -12.18 11.02 3.64
N LYS A 92 -12.63 9.86 4.13
CA LYS A 92 -12.20 9.28 5.41
C LYS A 92 -11.20 8.15 5.16
N ARG A 93 -9.97 8.33 5.64
CA ARG A 93 -8.91 7.32 5.59
C ARG A 93 -9.35 6.05 6.32
N GLY A 94 -8.86 4.91 5.84
CA GLY A 94 -9.21 3.63 6.40
C GLY A 94 -8.64 3.43 7.81
N ILE A 95 -9.39 2.71 8.64
CA ILE A 95 -8.97 2.28 9.96
C ILE A 95 -8.44 0.84 9.87
N PHE A 96 -7.49 0.50 10.74
CA PHE A 96 -7.15 -0.88 11.03
C PHE A 96 -8.01 -1.33 12.22
N PRO A 97 -8.56 -2.56 12.29
CA PRO A 97 -9.64 -2.93 13.20
C PRO A 97 -9.51 -2.36 14.63
N GLY A 98 -10.34 -1.36 14.93
CA GLY A 98 -10.43 -0.70 16.25
C GLY A 98 -9.32 0.29 16.59
N ILE A 99 -8.32 0.49 15.71
CA ILE A 99 -7.18 1.39 15.95
C ILE A 99 -7.31 2.63 15.06
N TYR A 100 -7.54 3.77 15.73
CA TYR A 100 -7.65 5.10 15.14
C TYR A 100 -6.30 5.83 15.20
N PHE A 101 -5.34 5.35 14.40
CA PHE A 101 -3.99 5.91 14.37
C PHE A 101 -3.59 6.28 12.95
N TRP A 102 -3.01 7.48 12.81
CA TRP A 102 -2.37 7.95 11.59
C TRP A 102 -1.05 8.61 11.97
N HIS A 103 0.07 8.08 11.48
CA HIS A 103 1.38 8.65 11.84
C HIS A 103 1.65 10.02 11.21
N GLN A 104 0.81 10.43 10.24
CA GLN A 104 0.80 11.75 9.63
C GLN A 104 -0.64 12.16 9.29
N GLY A 105 -1.03 13.38 9.66
CA GLY A 105 -2.39 13.89 9.50
C GLY A 105 -3.38 13.19 10.44
N ASP A 106 -4.62 13.04 9.98
CA ASP A 106 -5.72 12.49 10.78
C ASP A 106 -6.62 11.56 9.95
N GLU A 107 -7.84 11.29 10.41
CA GLU A 107 -8.82 10.45 9.72
C GLU A 107 -9.28 11.00 8.36
N ASN A 108 -9.08 12.28 8.08
CA ASN A 108 -9.46 12.91 6.84
C ASN A 108 -8.31 12.79 5.84
N TRP A 109 -8.67 12.48 4.60
CA TRP A 109 -7.73 12.46 3.49
C TRP A 109 -7.40 13.92 3.08
N GLN A 110 -6.11 14.27 3.03
CA GLN A 110 -5.60 15.64 2.92
C GLN A 110 -4.54 15.77 1.81
N GLY A 111 -4.87 15.41 0.57
CA GLY A 111 -4.01 15.70 -0.58
C GLY A 111 -4.48 16.96 -1.33
N GLU A 112 -3.57 17.56 -2.11
CA GLU A 112 -3.80 18.79 -2.86
C GLU A 112 -4.90 18.64 -3.93
N ASP A 113 -4.94 17.47 -4.58
CA ASP A 113 -6.00 17.06 -5.50
C ASP A 113 -6.32 15.57 -5.38
N LYS A 114 -7.39 15.08 -6.02
CA LYS A 114 -7.84 13.68 -5.88
C LYS A 114 -6.77 12.62 -6.23
N TYR A 115 -5.69 13.00 -6.91
CA TYR A 115 -4.58 12.16 -7.35
C TYR A 115 -3.30 12.29 -6.52
N ASP A 116 -3.30 13.11 -5.46
CA ASP A 116 -2.12 13.34 -4.62
C ASP A 116 -1.85 12.17 -3.65
N GLU A 117 -0.67 11.55 -3.79
CA GLU A 117 -0.21 10.46 -2.92
C GLU A 117 -0.01 10.91 -1.46
N ASN A 118 0.33 12.17 -1.22
CA ASN A 118 0.54 12.69 0.14
C ASN A 118 -0.73 12.58 1.00
N GLY A 119 -1.91 12.63 0.39
CA GLY A 119 -3.17 12.43 1.09
C GLY A 119 -3.30 11.02 1.71
N CYS A 120 -2.54 10.03 1.23
CA CYS A 120 -2.53 8.66 1.75
C CYS A 120 -1.50 8.42 2.87
N VAL A 121 -0.46 9.25 2.97
CA VAL A 121 0.59 9.12 3.99
C VAL A 121 -0.03 9.20 5.39
N GLY A 122 0.41 8.34 6.30
CA GLY A 122 -0.20 8.18 7.61
C GLY A 122 -1.21 7.04 7.72
N CYS A 123 -1.80 6.57 6.61
CA CYS A 123 -2.81 5.51 6.64
C CYS A 123 -2.20 4.10 6.65
N PHE A 124 -2.71 3.22 7.51
CA PHE A 124 -2.34 1.80 7.52
C PHE A 124 -2.44 1.15 6.14
N TRP A 125 -3.52 1.44 5.39
CA TRP A 125 -3.77 0.82 4.09
C TRP A 125 -2.86 1.33 2.97
N TYR A 126 -2.11 2.41 3.21
CA TYR A 126 -1.09 2.92 2.29
C TYR A 126 0.27 2.26 2.57
N ASP A 127 0.73 2.33 3.83
CA ASP A 127 1.99 1.73 4.24
C ASP A 127 1.88 1.04 5.61
N PRO A 128 1.48 -0.25 5.66
CA PRO A 128 1.36 -0.98 6.91
C PRO A 128 2.67 -1.10 7.69
N TYR A 129 3.82 -1.04 7.00
CA TYR A 129 5.13 -1.19 7.62
C TYR A 129 5.47 0.06 8.44
N GLN A 130 5.48 1.23 7.79
CA GLN A 130 5.76 2.50 8.46
C GLN A 130 4.71 2.82 9.53
N TRP A 131 3.43 2.57 9.24
CA TRP A 131 2.36 2.76 10.21
C TRP A 131 2.60 1.98 11.51
N ARG A 132 3.04 0.73 11.40
CA ARG A 132 3.33 -0.10 12.57
C ARG A 132 4.57 0.35 13.32
N GLU A 133 5.64 0.73 12.60
CA GLU A 133 6.85 1.28 13.20
C GLU A 133 6.54 2.52 14.06
N GLU A 134 5.76 3.45 13.54
CA GLU A 134 5.37 4.67 14.25
C GLU A 134 4.45 4.39 15.44
N LEU A 135 3.51 3.45 15.31
CA LEU A 135 2.66 3.04 16.44
C LEU A 135 3.48 2.41 17.57
N ASN A 136 4.44 1.54 17.24
CA ASN A 136 5.29 0.87 18.23
C ASN A 136 6.17 1.86 19.01
N LYS A 137 6.60 2.98 18.39
CA LYS A 137 7.30 4.06 19.10
C LYS A 137 6.44 4.73 20.18
N ILE A 138 5.12 4.64 20.08
CA ILE A 138 4.16 5.18 21.06
C ILE A 138 3.87 4.15 22.15
N VAL A 139 3.61 2.90 21.76
CA VAL A 139 3.18 1.83 22.68
C VAL A 139 4.32 1.28 23.53
N ASN A 140 5.54 1.20 23.00
CA ASN A 140 6.70 0.65 23.71
C ASN A 140 7.43 1.69 24.58
N LYS A 141 6.75 2.77 24.96
CA LYS A 141 7.29 3.78 25.87
C LYS A 141 7.18 3.36 27.32
#